data_AF-A0A2N7S4V1-F1
#
_entry.id   AF-A0A2N7S4V1-F1
#
_cell.length_a   1.000
_cell.length_b   1.000
_cell.length_c   1.000
_cell.angle_alpha   90.00
_cell.angle_beta   90.00
_cell.angle_gamma   90.00
#
_symmetry.space_group_name_H-M   'P 1'
#
loop_
_entity.id
_entity.type
_entity.pdbx_description
1 polymer ?
#
loop_
_entity_poly.entity_id
_entity_poly.type
_entity_poly.pdbx_seq_one_letter_code
_entity_poly.pdbx_strand_id
1 'polypeptide(L)'
;MSTRKAAISGTSRFPCVIGSDTAGVPKPNAAPFLAGCAELNIEPGHTLYIGDNPINDYQGAIDAGLQAILLDRASLHTDFAGFSVCDLTSLGIGFT
;
A
#
# COMPACT_ATOMS: atom_id res chain seq x y z
N MET A 1 -6.30 18.11 6.71
CA MET A 1 -5.06 18.82 7.14
C MET A 1 -3.80 18.07 6.66
N SER A 2 -3.94 17.01 5.85
CA SER A 2 -2.85 16.14 5.38
C SER A 2 -2.06 16.61 4.15
N THR A 3 -2.58 17.55 3.35
CA THR A 3 -1.87 18.06 2.16
C THR A 3 -0.53 18.76 2.47
N ARG A 4 -0.30 19.19 3.72
CA ARG A 4 0.97 19.84 4.14
C ARG A 4 2.15 18.88 4.35
N LYS A 5 1.92 17.59 4.62
CA LYS A 5 3.01 16.61 4.79
C LYS A 5 3.48 16.04 3.45
N ALA A 6 2.55 15.81 2.52
CA ALA A 6 2.83 15.30 1.18
C ALA A 6 3.78 16.22 0.38
N ALA A 7 3.60 17.54 0.50
CA ALA A 7 4.37 18.52 -0.27
C ALA A 7 5.89 18.51 -0.03
N ILE A 8 6.36 17.99 1.12
CA ILE A 8 7.78 17.97 1.49
C ILE A 8 8.37 16.54 1.36
N SER A 9 7.53 15.52 1.22
CA SER A 9 7.92 14.10 1.28
C SER A 9 8.22 13.46 -0.08
N GLY A 10 8.39 14.24 -1.14
CA GLY A 10 8.68 13.72 -2.49
C GLY A 10 7.48 13.13 -3.22
N THR A 11 6.25 13.43 -2.79
CA THR A 11 5.04 12.81 -3.36
C THR A 11 4.54 13.46 -4.65
N SER A 12 5.22 14.49 -5.17
CA SER A 12 4.85 15.14 -6.43
C SER A 12 4.87 14.20 -7.64
N ARG A 13 5.49 13.03 -7.50
CA ARG A 13 5.55 11.97 -8.51
C ARG A 13 4.30 11.07 -8.49
N PHE A 14 3.46 11.17 -7.47
CA PHE A 14 2.25 10.38 -7.34
C PHE A 14 1.03 11.23 -7.71
N PRO A 15 0.17 10.75 -8.63
CA PRO A 15 -1.04 11.49 -9.03
C PRO A 15 -2.10 11.52 -7.91
N CYS A 16 -2.00 10.62 -6.93
CA CYS A 16 -2.93 10.50 -5.81
C CYS A 16 -2.18 10.21 -4.51
N VAL A 17 -2.64 10.81 -3.41
CA VAL A 17 -2.17 10.52 -2.04
C VAL A 17 -3.38 10.40 -1.12
N ILE A 18 -3.61 9.21 -0.58
CA ILE A 18 -4.68 8.93 0.39
C ILE A 18 -4.11 8.92 1.80
N GLY A 19 -4.66 9.76 2.68
CA GLY A 19 -4.38 9.75 4.11
C GLY A 19 -5.53 9.13 4.92
N SER A 20 -5.26 8.76 6.17
CA SER A 20 -6.31 8.34 7.11
C SER A 20 -7.33 9.43 7.38
N ASP A 21 -6.95 10.71 7.25
CA ASP A 21 -7.88 11.85 7.34
C ASP A 21 -8.77 11.99 6.10
N THR A 22 -8.32 11.46 4.95
CA THR A 22 -9.06 11.49 3.68
C THR A 22 -10.02 10.30 3.58
N ALA A 23 -9.61 9.13 4.09
CA ALA A 23 -10.42 7.92 4.11
C ALA A 23 -11.37 7.83 5.33
N GLY A 24 -11.23 8.69 6.33
CA GLY A 24 -12.05 8.74 7.55
C GLY A 24 -11.79 7.64 8.57
N VAL A 25 -11.09 6.56 8.18
CA VAL A 25 -10.72 5.43 9.05
C VAL A 25 -9.30 4.94 8.72
N PRO A 26 -8.54 4.41 9.69
CA PRO A 26 -7.22 3.87 9.42
C PRO A 26 -7.29 2.44 8.86
N LYS A 27 -6.20 2.04 8.20
CA LYS A 27 -5.89 0.62 7.93
C LYS A 27 -5.93 -0.19 9.25
N PRO A 28 -6.39 -1.46 9.25
CA PRO A 28 -6.64 -2.34 8.10
C PRO A 28 -8.04 -2.20 7.50
N ASN A 29 -8.84 -1.20 7.88
CA ASN A 29 -10.14 -1.00 7.24
C ASN A 29 -9.97 -0.89 5.71
N ALA A 30 -10.91 -1.42 4.92
CA ALA A 30 -10.83 -1.42 3.47
C ALA A 30 -10.89 -0.01 2.83
N ALA A 31 -11.52 0.97 3.51
CA ALA A 31 -11.83 2.28 2.95
C ALA A 31 -10.61 3.04 2.36
N PRO A 32 -9.44 3.11 3.02
CA PRO A 32 -8.26 3.78 2.45
C PRO A 32 -7.73 3.10 1.18
N PHE A 33 -7.79 1.77 1.10
CA PHE A 33 -7.34 1.01 -0.07
C PHE A 33 -8.27 1.24 -1.26
N LEU A 34 -9.58 1.14 -1.02
CA LEU A 34 -10.61 1.35 -2.04
C LEU A 34 -10.66 2.81 -2.51
N ALA A 35 -10.41 3.78 -1.62
CA ALA A 35 -10.30 5.19 -1.99
C ALA A 35 -9.13 5.42 -2.97
N GLY A 36 -7.98 4.78 -2.74
CA GLY A 36 -6.85 4.86 -3.67
C GLY A 36 -7.17 4.27 -5.04
N CYS A 37 -7.83 3.11 -5.07
CA CYS A 37 -8.29 2.48 -6.31
C CYS A 37 -9.27 3.37 -7.08
N ALA A 38 -10.24 3.98 -6.37
CA ALA A 38 -11.22 4.88 -6.97
C ALA A 38 -10.60 6.16 -7.55
N GLU A 39 -9.69 6.81 -6.81
CA GLU A 39 -8.99 8.02 -7.29
C GLU A 39 -8.09 7.74 -8.50
N LEU A 40 -7.52 6.54 -8.59
CA LEU A 40 -6.71 6.11 -9.72
C LEU A 40 -7.54 5.51 -10.87
N ASN A 41 -8.84 5.28 -10.66
CA ASN A 41 -9.75 4.59 -11.60
C ASN A 41 -9.22 3.21 -12.02
N ILE A 42 -8.77 2.40 -11.05
CA ILE A 42 -8.25 1.04 -11.25
C ILE A 42 -9.05 0.07 -10.37
N GLU A 43 -9.30 -1.14 -10.88
CA GLU A 43 -9.94 -2.20 -10.12
C GLU A 43 -9.06 -2.70 -8.96
N PRO A 44 -9.61 -2.95 -7.76
CA PRO A 44 -8.85 -3.46 -6.61
C PRO A 44 -8.04 -4.73 -6.96
N GLY A 45 -8.65 -5.68 -7.67
CA GLY A 45 -8.00 -6.94 -8.06
C GLY A 45 -6.83 -6.78 -9.05
N HIS A 46 -6.67 -5.62 -9.68
CA HIS A 46 -5.54 -5.26 -10.54
C HIS A 46 -4.56 -4.28 -9.86
N THR A 47 -4.70 -4.10 -8.54
CA THR A 47 -3.89 -3.16 -7.76
C THR A 47 -3.03 -3.93 -6.77
N LEU A 48 -1.73 -3.64 -6.77
CA LEU A 48 -0.76 -4.18 -5.82
C LEU A 48 -0.50 -3.19 -4.68
N TYR A 49 -0.73 -3.61 -3.45
CA TYR A 49 -0.36 -2.89 -2.24
C TYR A 49 0.99 -3.39 -1.70
N ILE A 50 1.87 -2.46 -1.32
CA ILE A 50 3.15 -2.78 -0.69
C ILE A 50 3.25 -1.97 0.61
N GLY A 51 3.41 -2.66 1.73
CA GLY A 51 3.54 -2.04 3.05
C GLY A 51 4.33 -2.92 4.02
N ASP A 52 4.71 -2.37 5.17
CA ASP A 52 5.63 -2.99 6.13
C ASP A 52 4.91 -3.65 7.32
N ASN A 53 3.60 -3.45 7.48
CA ASN A 53 2.83 -4.04 8.55
C ASN A 53 2.00 -5.27 8.09
N PRO A 54 2.24 -6.48 8.62
CA PRO A 54 1.51 -7.68 8.20
C PRO A 54 -0.01 -7.60 8.33
N ILE A 55 -0.53 -6.91 9.35
CA ILE A 55 -1.96 -6.83 9.62
C ILE A 55 -2.55 -5.59 8.92
N ASN A 56 -2.02 -4.41 9.24
CA ASN A 56 -2.57 -3.15 8.75
C ASN A 56 -2.43 -3.02 7.24
N ASP A 57 -1.31 -3.48 6.67
CA ASP A 57 -1.01 -3.27 5.25
C ASP A 57 -1.36 -4.49 4.43
N TYR A 58 -0.71 -5.62 4.73
CA TYR A 58 -0.86 -6.81 3.91
C TYR A 58 -2.28 -7.39 4.05
N GLN A 59 -2.69 -7.77 5.26
CA GLN A 59 -4.01 -8.36 5.45
C GLN A 59 -5.13 -7.37 5.11
N GLY A 60 -4.98 -6.09 5.50
CA GLY A 60 -5.94 -5.04 5.14
C GLY A 60 -6.12 -4.88 3.61
N ALA A 61 -5.04 -4.96 2.83
CA ALA A 61 -5.12 -4.92 1.37
C ALA A 61 -5.79 -6.17 0.79
N ILE A 62 -5.42 -7.36 1.26
CA ILE A 62 -6.04 -8.63 0.83
C ILE A 62 -7.54 -8.62 1.11
N ASP A 63 -7.95 -8.21 2.31
CA ASP A 63 -9.36 -8.13 2.73
C ASP A 63 -10.15 -7.09 1.92
N ALA A 64 -9.47 -6.04 1.44
CA ALA A 64 -10.04 -5.05 0.53
C ALA A 64 -10.10 -5.50 -0.94
N GLY A 65 -9.62 -6.70 -1.26
CA GLY A 65 -9.62 -7.27 -2.61
C GLY A 65 -8.43 -6.87 -3.48
N LEU A 66 -7.38 -6.29 -2.90
CA LEU A 66 -6.13 -5.98 -3.58
C LEU A 66 -5.17 -7.18 -3.54
N GLN A 67 -4.16 -7.15 -4.40
CA GLN A 67 -2.96 -7.97 -4.22
C GLN A 67 -2.04 -7.29 -3.20
N ALA A 68 -1.24 -8.06 -2.44
CA ALA A 68 -0.37 -7.49 -1.42
C ALA A 68 1.02 -8.14 -1.39
N ILE A 69 2.03 -7.33 -1.08
CA ILE A 69 3.39 -7.75 -0.74
C ILE A 69 3.80 -7.09 0.56
N LEU A 70 4.33 -7.89 1.48
CA LEU A 70 4.93 -7.39 2.72
C LEU A 70 6.37 -6.94 2.45
N LEU A 71 6.69 -5.69 2.77
CA LEU A 71 8.03 -5.16 2.72
C LEU A 71 8.72 -5.34 4.08
N ASP A 72 9.30 -6.51 4.29
CA ASP A 72 9.99 -6.88 5.53
C ASP A 72 11.49 -6.66 5.42
N ARG A 73 11.91 -5.39 5.51
CA ARG A 73 13.32 -4.99 5.32
C ARG A 73 14.28 -5.56 6.36
N ALA A 74 13.78 -5.84 7.56
CA ALA A 74 14.57 -6.34 8.68
C ALA A 74 14.43 -7.86 8.87
N SER A 75 13.70 -8.54 7.98
CA SER A 75 13.44 -9.98 8.05
C SER A 75 12.88 -10.41 9.41
N LEU A 76 11.97 -9.60 9.98
CA LEU A 76 11.36 -9.85 11.29
C LEU A 76 10.18 -10.81 11.22
N HIS A 77 9.68 -11.11 10.02
CA HIS A 77 8.51 -11.93 9.77
C HIS A 77 8.89 -13.20 8.99
N THR A 78 9.83 -13.98 9.53
CA THR A 78 10.37 -15.21 8.88
C THR A 78 9.33 -16.29 8.64
N ASP A 79 8.30 -16.36 9.48
CA ASP A 79 7.20 -17.34 9.39
C ASP A 79 5.97 -16.77 8.64
N PHE A 80 6.14 -15.65 7.92
CA PHE A 80 5.06 -15.05 7.17
C PHE A 80 4.68 -15.90 5.96
N ALA A 81 3.43 -16.37 5.91
CA ALA A 81 2.95 -17.25 4.84
C ALA A 81 2.68 -16.52 3.51
N GLY A 82 2.58 -15.19 3.53
CA GLY A 82 2.34 -14.37 2.35
C GLY A 82 3.62 -14.04 1.56
N PHE A 83 3.46 -13.35 0.44
CA PHE A 83 4.61 -12.89 -0.33
C PHE A 83 5.29 -11.71 0.37
N SER A 84 6.58 -11.83 0.65
CA SER A 84 7.38 -10.76 1.25
C SER A 84 8.67 -10.52 0.48
N VAL A 85 9.15 -9.28 0.54
CA VAL A 85 10.44 -8.86 -0.01
C VAL A 85 11.19 -8.01 1.01
N CYS A 86 12.52 -8.09 1.03
CA CYS A 86 13.34 -7.26 1.92
C CYS A 86 13.64 -5.88 1.31
N ASP A 87 13.47 -5.71 0.00
CA ASP A 87 13.67 -4.45 -0.69
C ASP A 87 12.78 -4.33 -1.94
N LEU A 88 12.55 -3.08 -2.38
CA LEU A 88 11.74 -2.79 -3.58
C LEU A 88 12.52 -3.01 -4.89
N THR A 89 13.85 -3.07 -4.85
CA THR A 89 14.67 -3.31 -6.05
C THR A 89 14.50 -4.73 -6.58
N SER A 90 14.15 -5.66 -5.69
CA SER A 90 13.81 -7.05 -5.98
C SER A 90 12.51 -7.18 -6.79
N LEU A 91 11.66 -6.15 -6.83
CA LEU A 91 10.47 -6.08 -7.68
C LEU A 91 10.79 -5.66 -9.12
N GLY A 92 12.01 -5.96 -9.57
CA GLY A 92 12.70 -5.41 -10.75
C GLY A 92 11.80 -5.00 -11.92
N ILE A 93 12.09 -3.80 -12.42
CA ILE A 93 11.68 -3.16 -13.68
C ILE A 93 11.47 -4.14 -14.87
N GLY A 94 10.32 -4.82 -14.88
CA GLY A 94 9.87 -5.70 -15.96
C GLY A 94 8.45 -5.39 -16.45
N PHE A 95 7.86 -4.29 -16.00
CA PHE A 95 6.62 -3.73 -16.57
C PHE A 95 7.01 -2.64 -17.59
N THR A 96 7.47 -3.04 -18.78
CA THR A 96 7.51 -2.17 -19.98
C THR A 96 6.45 -2.65 -20.95
#